data_AF-A0A9E3P437-F1
#
_entry.id   AF-A0A9E3P437-F1
#
_cell.length_a   1.000
_cell.length_b   1.000
_cell.length_c   1.000
_cell.angle_alpha   90.00
_cell.angle_beta   90.00
_cell.angle_gamma   90.00
#
_symmetry.space_group_name_H-M   'P 1'
#
loop_
_entity.id
_entity.type
_entity.pdbx_description
1 polymer ?
#
loop_
_entity_poly.entity_id
_entity_poly.type
_entity_poly.pdbx_seq_one_letter_code
_entity_poly.pdbx_strand_id
1 'polypeptide(L)'
;MTAWDKRTFMRALGATLIGIAVVWLVTAASDEGHLTVAVRAGRALPLAPLCGAVGAALALGTARVREEARALEALGRAPGENARSAALGAALPSIAIGLALLVTSAVDVSGFYPRAPRGDAFVYRDGAFESASLHVRVTAEGAPEPLDGAARAIDDGLPQNARAAASIATALAGLALALIAARAALRVSLLDDRALRRRRVIAGAEVLACALFTLVAFQAAAARVAPAALAIAPPAALLAIALLGYRSPRRHEPAR
;
A
#
# COMPACT_ATOMS: atom_id res chain seq x y z
N MET A 1 1.34 1.65 27.94
CA MET A 1 0.33 1.23 26.94
C MET A 1 -0.95 0.89 27.68
N THR A 2 -2.03 1.65 27.45
CA THR A 2 -3.29 1.56 28.22
C THR A 2 -4.26 0.54 27.61
N ALA A 3 -5.35 0.22 28.33
CA ALA A 3 -6.45 -0.59 27.78
C ALA A 3 -7.16 0.09 26.60
N TRP A 4 -7.13 1.42 26.53
CA TRP A 4 -7.62 2.17 25.37
C TRP A 4 -6.69 1.97 24.17
N ASP A 5 -5.36 2.06 24.36
CA ASP A 5 -4.38 1.82 23.29
C ASP A 5 -4.54 0.45 22.63
N LYS A 6 -4.74 -0.60 23.44
CA LYS A 6 -4.98 -1.96 22.95
C LYS A 6 -6.26 -2.05 22.13
N ARG A 7 -7.36 -1.46 22.60
CA ARG A 7 -8.65 -1.47 21.87
C ARG A 7 -8.57 -0.70 20.55
N THR A 8 -7.97 0.47 20.57
CA THR A 8 -7.77 1.30 19.37
C THR A 8 -6.87 0.59 18.36
N PHE A 9 -5.79 -0.04 18.80
CA PHE A 9 -4.93 -0.88 17.98
C PHE A 9 -5.71 -2.02 17.33
N MET A 10 -6.47 -2.80 18.11
CA MET A 10 -7.23 -3.95 17.59
C MET A 10 -8.34 -3.54 16.63
N ARG A 11 -9.01 -2.41 16.88
CA ARG A 11 -10.02 -1.85 15.95
C ARG A 11 -9.40 -1.45 14.62
N ALA A 12 -8.26 -0.76 14.66
CA ALA A 12 -7.55 -0.36 13.45
C ALA A 12 -7.06 -1.57 12.66
N LEU A 13 -6.44 -2.54 13.35
CA LEU A 13 -6.00 -3.80 12.77
C LEU A 13 -7.16 -4.56 12.12
N GLY A 14 -8.27 -4.76 12.86
CA GLY A 14 -9.45 -5.46 12.35
C GLY A 14 -10.06 -4.78 11.13
N ALA A 15 -10.21 -3.44 11.16
CA ALA A 15 -10.72 -2.67 10.03
C ALA A 15 -9.81 -2.77 8.80
N THR A 16 -8.49 -2.73 8.99
CA THR A 16 -7.52 -2.91 7.90
C THR A 16 -7.58 -4.32 7.32
N LEU A 17 -7.67 -5.36 8.15
CA LEU A 17 -7.79 -6.75 7.70
C LEU A 17 -9.08 -7.00 6.91
N ILE A 18 -10.21 -6.42 7.34
CA ILE A 18 -11.46 -6.45 6.59
C ILE A 18 -11.28 -5.77 5.23
N GLY A 19 -10.64 -4.58 5.20
CA GLY A 19 -10.36 -3.88 3.95
C GLY A 19 -9.51 -4.71 2.98
N ILE A 20 -8.45 -5.36 3.48
CA ILE A 20 -7.61 -6.27 2.70
C ILE A 20 -8.42 -7.46 2.17
N ALA A 21 -9.27 -8.07 3.01
CA ALA A 21 -10.13 -9.17 2.60
C ALA A 21 -11.11 -8.76 1.50
N VAL A 22 -11.71 -7.56 1.60
CA VAL A 22 -12.59 -7.02 0.55
C VAL A 22 -11.82 -6.80 -0.75
N VAL A 23 -10.65 -6.16 -0.69
CA VAL A 23 -9.79 -5.97 -1.88
C VAL A 23 -9.47 -7.32 -2.52
N TRP A 24 -9.06 -8.30 -1.72
CA TRP A 24 -8.76 -9.64 -2.20
C TRP A 24 -9.97 -10.30 -2.88
N LEU A 25 -11.16 -10.22 -2.28
CA LEU A 25 -12.39 -10.77 -2.84
C LEU A 25 -12.76 -10.10 -4.17
N VAL A 26 -12.63 -8.77 -4.25
CA VAL A 26 -12.89 -8.02 -5.49
C VAL A 26 -11.90 -8.45 -6.58
N THR A 27 -10.60 -8.51 -6.28
CA THR A 27 -9.59 -8.99 -7.23
C THR A 27 -9.89 -10.43 -7.67
N ALA A 28 -10.23 -11.31 -6.73
CA ALA A 28 -10.54 -12.71 -7.03
C ALA A 28 -11.82 -12.89 -7.86
N ALA A 29 -12.80 -11.97 -7.75
CA ALA A 29 -14.05 -12.00 -8.50
C ALA A 29 -13.96 -11.30 -9.87
N SER A 30 -13.09 -10.29 -10.00
CA SER A 30 -12.90 -9.54 -11.25
C SER A 30 -11.91 -10.19 -12.22
N ASP A 31 -10.99 -11.02 -11.73
CA ASP A 31 -9.99 -11.66 -12.57
C ASP A 31 -10.59 -12.81 -13.39
N GLU A 32 -10.21 -12.85 -14.67
CA GLU A 32 -10.55 -13.93 -15.60
C GLU A 32 -10.06 -15.27 -15.02
N GLY A 33 -10.90 -16.31 -15.07
CA GLY A 33 -10.76 -17.56 -14.27
C GLY A 33 -9.41 -18.29 -14.38
N HIS A 34 -8.59 -17.95 -15.36
CA HIS A 34 -7.29 -18.51 -15.71
C HIS A 34 -6.08 -17.91 -14.95
N LEU A 35 -6.23 -16.81 -14.19
CA LEU A 35 -5.10 -16.22 -13.46
C LEU A 35 -4.77 -16.97 -12.15
N THR A 36 -3.50 -17.29 -11.95
CA THR A 36 -3.00 -17.96 -10.74
C THR A 36 -3.16 -17.09 -9.50
N VAL A 37 -3.30 -17.72 -8.33
CA VAL A 37 -3.40 -17.03 -7.02
C VAL A 37 -2.21 -16.09 -6.78
N ALA A 38 -1.03 -16.45 -7.27
CA ALA A 38 0.19 -15.64 -7.18
C ALA A 38 0.06 -14.28 -7.89
N VAL A 39 -0.52 -14.27 -9.10
CA VAL A 39 -0.75 -13.05 -9.88
C VAL A 39 -1.80 -12.17 -9.22
N ARG A 40 -2.89 -12.79 -8.72
CA ARG A 40 -3.95 -12.07 -7.98
C ARG A 40 -3.37 -11.37 -6.75
N ALA A 41 -2.49 -12.06 -6.00
CA ALA A 41 -1.77 -11.46 -4.89
C ALA A 41 -0.87 -10.31 -5.31
N GLY A 42 -0.14 -10.46 -6.41
CA GLY A 42 0.67 -9.39 -7.01
C GLY A 42 -0.11 -8.12 -7.30
N ARG A 43 -1.38 -8.25 -7.71
CA ARG A 43 -2.28 -7.13 -8.03
C ARG A 43 -2.97 -6.52 -6.80
N ALA A 44 -3.31 -7.33 -5.81
CA ALA A 44 -4.05 -6.89 -4.63
C ALA A 44 -3.17 -6.26 -3.53
N LEU A 45 -1.99 -6.83 -3.27
CA LEU A 45 -1.11 -6.42 -2.17
C LEU A 45 -0.60 -4.97 -2.24
N PRO A 46 -0.39 -4.34 -3.42
CA PRO A 46 -0.10 -2.90 -3.51
C PRO A 46 -1.15 -2.00 -2.85
N LEU A 47 -2.39 -2.48 -2.65
CA LEU A 47 -3.49 -1.71 -2.04
C LEU A 47 -3.53 -1.81 -0.50
N ALA A 48 -2.70 -2.66 0.12
CA ALA A 48 -2.66 -2.81 1.57
C ALA A 48 -2.38 -1.50 2.33
N PRO A 49 -1.49 -0.59 1.86
CA PRO A 49 -1.28 0.70 2.50
C PRO A 49 -2.54 1.59 2.57
N LEU A 50 -3.40 1.54 1.54
CA LEU A 50 -4.67 2.26 1.53
C LEU A 50 -5.67 1.67 2.53
N CYS A 51 -5.72 0.34 2.63
CA CYS A 51 -6.53 -0.35 3.64
C CYS A 51 -6.07 0.02 5.07
N GLY A 52 -4.76 0.22 5.25
CA GLY A 52 -4.17 0.77 6.47
C GLY A 52 -4.70 2.16 6.80
N ALA A 53 -4.63 3.10 5.84
CA ALA A 53 -5.17 4.45 6.02
C ALA A 53 -6.66 4.44 6.40
N VAL A 54 -7.48 3.65 5.71
CA VAL A 54 -8.92 3.52 5.99
C VAL A 54 -9.14 2.95 7.39
N GLY A 55 -8.42 1.88 7.76
CA GLY A 55 -8.54 1.26 9.09
C GLY A 55 -8.16 2.22 10.23
N ALA A 56 -7.09 3.00 10.07
CA ALA A 56 -6.71 4.04 11.02
C ALA A 56 -7.78 5.14 11.13
N ALA A 57 -8.31 5.60 9.99
CA ALA A 57 -9.33 6.63 9.95
C ALA A 57 -10.65 6.17 10.60
N LEU A 58 -11.09 4.93 10.36
CA LEU A 58 -12.30 4.37 10.96
C LEU A 58 -12.14 4.18 12.47
N ALA A 59 -11.04 3.58 12.92
CA ALA A 59 -10.79 3.36 14.35
C ALA A 59 -10.80 4.67 15.14
N LEU A 60 -10.10 5.70 14.63
CA LEU A 60 -10.05 7.00 15.30
C LEU A 60 -11.30 7.86 15.06
N GLY A 61 -11.99 7.69 13.93
CA GLY A 61 -13.27 8.32 13.66
C GLY A 61 -14.32 7.93 14.70
N THR A 62 -14.40 6.64 15.06
CA THR A 62 -15.31 6.17 16.12
C THR A 62 -14.96 6.73 17.49
N ALA A 63 -13.66 6.74 17.85
CA ALA A 63 -13.19 7.30 19.12
C ALA A 63 -13.46 8.82 19.19
N ARG A 64 -13.39 9.51 18.05
CA ARG A 64 -13.70 10.94 17.94
C ARG A 64 -15.19 11.23 18.12
N VAL A 65 -16.08 10.49 17.45
CA VAL A 65 -17.54 10.69 17.60
C VAL A 65 -17.99 10.47 19.04
N ARG A 66 -17.29 9.60 19.77
CA ARG A 66 -17.54 9.33 21.20
C ARG A 66 -16.81 10.26 22.16
N GLU A 67 -16.08 11.25 21.64
CA GLU A 67 -15.28 12.21 22.42
C GLU A 67 -14.21 11.56 23.33
N GLU A 68 -13.87 10.28 23.09
CA GLU A 68 -12.88 9.52 23.88
C GLU A 68 -11.50 10.19 23.77
N ALA A 69 -11.14 10.67 22.58
CA ALA A 69 -9.89 11.36 22.34
C ALA A 69 -9.78 12.69 23.12
N ARG A 70 -10.88 13.45 23.24
CA ARG A 70 -10.91 14.69 24.02
C ARG A 70 -10.82 14.43 25.51
N ALA A 71 -11.47 13.38 26.00
CA ALA A 71 -11.35 12.97 27.40
C ALA A 71 -9.88 12.64 27.76
N LEU A 72 -9.17 11.94 26.87
CA LEU A 72 -7.74 11.65 27.06
C LEU A 72 -6.88 12.91 27.01
N GLU A 73 -7.18 13.85 26.10
CA GLU A 73 -6.49 15.14 26.04
C GLU A 73 -6.71 15.99 27.29
N ALA A 74 -7.92 15.98 27.86
CA ALA A 74 -8.23 16.65 29.13
C ALA A 74 -7.46 16.06 30.32
N LEU A 75 -7.11 14.78 30.25
CA LEU A 75 -6.22 14.11 31.21
C LEU A 75 -4.72 14.36 30.92
N GLY A 76 -4.41 15.27 29.99
CA GLY A 76 -3.04 15.69 29.67
C GLY A 76 -2.35 14.86 28.59
N ARG A 77 -3.05 13.91 27.95
CA ARG A 77 -2.44 13.05 26.92
C ARG A 77 -2.33 13.78 25.58
N ALA A 78 -1.18 13.67 24.91
CA ALA A 78 -0.98 14.37 23.65
C ALA A 78 -1.77 13.71 22.50
N PRO A 79 -2.30 14.47 21.52
CA PRO A 79 -3.03 13.92 20.38
C PRO A 79 -2.23 12.89 19.57
N GLY A 80 -0.90 13.08 19.47
CA GLY A 80 -0.01 12.13 18.79
C GLY A 80 0.08 10.78 19.51
N GLU A 81 0.00 10.77 20.84
CA GLU A 81 0.00 9.54 21.63
C GLU A 81 -1.30 8.75 21.49
N ASN A 82 -2.41 9.45 21.24
CA ASN A 82 -3.71 8.85 20.93
C ASN A 82 -3.72 8.23 19.53
N ALA A 83 -3.04 8.86 18.57
CA ALA A 83 -2.99 8.43 17.18
C ALA A 83 -2.09 7.20 16.95
N ARG A 84 -1.02 7.06 17.75
CA ARG A 84 0.04 6.08 17.53
C ARG A 84 -0.44 4.64 17.56
N SER A 85 -1.31 4.28 18.51
CA SER A 85 -1.83 2.91 18.64
C SER A 85 -2.67 2.50 17.43
N ALA A 86 -3.54 3.39 16.94
CA ALA A 86 -4.29 3.17 15.70
C ALA A 86 -3.36 3.04 14.50
N ALA A 87 -2.40 3.96 14.34
CA ALA A 87 -1.48 3.94 13.22
C ALA A 87 -0.64 2.65 13.17
N LEU A 88 -0.13 2.18 14.31
CA LEU A 88 0.61 0.92 14.39
C LEU A 88 -0.28 -0.29 14.08
N GLY A 89 -1.50 -0.33 14.60
CA GLY A 89 -2.45 -1.41 14.32
C GLY A 89 -2.82 -1.49 12.84
N ALA A 90 -3.05 -0.34 12.21
CA ALA A 90 -3.34 -0.23 10.78
C ALA A 90 -2.13 -0.48 9.87
N ALA A 91 -0.92 -0.13 10.30
CA ALA A 91 0.30 -0.34 9.51
C ALA A 91 0.78 -1.80 9.55
N LEU A 92 0.50 -2.52 10.64
CA LEU A 92 1.01 -3.88 10.85
C LEU A 92 0.72 -4.84 9.68
N PRO A 93 -0.49 -4.89 9.09
CA PRO A 93 -0.75 -5.74 7.93
C PRO A 93 0.13 -5.39 6.72
N SER A 94 0.36 -4.09 6.44
CA SER A 94 1.23 -3.69 5.33
C SER A 94 2.69 -4.06 5.58
N ILE A 95 3.16 -3.97 6.83
CA ILE A 95 4.50 -4.42 7.22
C ILE A 95 4.63 -5.94 7.07
N ALA A 96 3.65 -6.69 7.55
CA ALA A 96 3.61 -8.15 7.41
C ALA A 96 3.58 -8.58 5.93
N ILE A 97 2.82 -7.87 5.10
CA ILE A 97 2.78 -8.10 3.65
C ILE A 97 4.12 -7.76 3.01
N GLY A 98 4.75 -6.63 3.35
CA GLY A 98 6.09 -6.30 2.85
C GLY A 98 7.11 -7.39 3.23
N LEU A 99 7.09 -7.86 4.47
CA LEU A 99 7.95 -8.97 4.89
C LEU A 99 7.64 -10.26 4.13
N ALA A 100 6.36 -10.60 3.95
CA ALA A 100 5.93 -11.76 3.17
C ALA A 100 6.45 -11.68 1.73
N LEU A 101 6.28 -10.53 1.06
CA LEU A 101 6.80 -10.29 -0.28
C LEU A 101 8.31 -10.53 -0.38
N LEU A 102 9.07 -10.18 0.66
CA LEU A 102 10.53 -10.36 0.70
C LEU A 102 10.92 -11.84 0.81
N VAL A 103 10.22 -12.61 1.64
CA VAL A 103 10.63 -13.99 1.99
C VAL A 103 9.98 -15.06 1.12
N THR A 104 8.85 -14.77 0.47
CA THR A 104 8.15 -15.72 -0.38
C THR A 104 8.30 -15.39 -1.86
N SER A 105 8.65 -16.40 -2.67
CA SER A 105 8.59 -16.33 -4.14
C SER A 105 7.19 -16.64 -4.69
N ALA A 106 6.25 -17.05 -3.83
CA ALA A 106 4.90 -17.44 -4.24
C ALA A 106 4.02 -16.27 -4.70
N VAL A 107 4.44 -15.03 -4.45
CA VAL A 107 3.75 -13.83 -4.94
C VAL A 107 4.47 -13.29 -6.15
N ASP A 108 3.72 -13.12 -7.24
CA ASP A 108 4.21 -12.48 -8.44
C ASP A 108 4.30 -10.95 -8.23
N VAL A 109 5.52 -10.43 -8.13
CA VAL A 109 5.75 -8.99 -7.96
C VAL A 109 5.84 -8.25 -9.30
N SER A 110 5.67 -8.93 -10.44
CA SER A 110 5.63 -8.30 -11.76
C SER A 110 4.51 -7.26 -11.89
N GLY A 111 3.43 -7.41 -11.12
CA GLY A 111 2.35 -6.42 -11.01
C GLY A 111 2.81 -5.03 -10.52
N PHE A 112 3.92 -4.97 -9.77
CA PHE A 112 4.55 -3.70 -9.39
C PHE A 112 5.37 -3.08 -10.53
N TYR A 113 5.80 -3.88 -11.51
CA TYR A 113 6.66 -3.50 -12.64
C TYR A 113 5.94 -3.73 -13.96
N PRO A 114 4.80 -3.03 -14.20
CA PRO A 114 4.07 -3.19 -15.45
C PRO A 114 5.01 -2.90 -16.63
N ARG A 115 5.00 -3.81 -17.60
CA ARG A 115 5.72 -3.66 -18.85
C ARG A 115 4.72 -3.46 -19.95
N ALA A 116 5.02 -2.54 -20.87
CA ALA A 116 4.39 -2.62 -22.17
C ALA A 116 4.74 -4.01 -22.75
N PRO A 117 3.75 -4.83 -23.14
CA PRO A 117 4.04 -6.06 -23.87
C PRO A 117 4.87 -5.65 -25.09
N ARG A 118 6.13 -6.10 -25.13
CA ARG A 118 7.07 -5.67 -26.16
C ARG A 118 6.69 -6.40 -27.43
N GLY A 119 5.76 -5.84 -28.19
CA GLY A 119 5.45 -6.30 -29.55
C GLY A 119 5.49 -7.82 -29.67
N ASP A 120 4.80 -8.51 -28.77
CA ASP A 120 4.72 -9.97 -28.79
C ASP A 120 3.80 -10.32 -29.94
N ALA A 121 4.38 -10.31 -31.14
CA ALA A 121 3.78 -10.94 -32.28
C ALA A 121 3.63 -12.40 -31.89
N PHE A 122 2.40 -12.88 -31.84
CA PHE A 122 2.16 -14.30 -32.00
C PHE A 122 2.92 -14.74 -33.24
N VAL A 123 3.99 -15.51 -33.05
CA VAL A 123 4.80 -16.01 -34.15
C VAL A 123 4.19 -17.35 -34.54
N TYR A 124 3.76 -17.47 -35.79
CA TYR A 124 3.25 -18.73 -36.28
C TYR A 124 4.41 -19.71 -36.47
N ARG A 125 4.42 -20.82 -35.71
CA ARG A 125 5.42 -21.90 -35.74
C ARG A 125 4.73 -23.24 -35.57
N ASP A 126 5.18 -24.24 -36.33
CA ASP A 126 4.72 -25.64 -36.23
C ASP A 126 3.18 -25.81 -36.21
N GLY A 127 2.47 -24.99 -36.99
CA GLY A 127 1.00 -25.06 -37.07
C GLY A 127 0.23 -24.31 -35.98
N ALA A 128 0.92 -23.54 -35.13
CA ALA A 128 0.31 -22.82 -34.03
C ALA A 128 0.88 -21.41 -33.87
N PHE A 129 0.09 -20.52 -33.27
CA PHE A 129 0.52 -19.17 -32.90
C PHE A 129 1.17 -19.20 -31.52
N GLU A 130 2.47 -18.93 -31.44
CA GLU A 130 3.21 -18.92 -30.19
C GLU A 130 3.47 -17.49 -29.70
N SER A 131 3.22 -17.26 -28.42
CA SER A 131 3.72 -16.07 -27.73
C SER A 131 4.69 -16.50 -26.65
N ALA A 132 5.97 -16.29 -26.89
CA ALA A 132 7.04 -16.63 -25.93
C ALA A 132 6.97 -15.80 -24.65
N SER A 133 6.33 -14.63 -24.66
CA SER A 133 6.15 -13.78 -23.48
C SER A 133 4.96 -14.20 -22.63
N LEU A 134 3.86 -14.61 -23.28
CA LEU A 134 2.66 -15.11 -22.63
C LEU A 134 2.81 -16.61 -22.30
N HIS A 135 3.87 -17.26 -22.80
CA HIS A 135 4.13 -18.70 -22.68
C HIS A 135 2.94 -19.56 -23.12
N VAL A 136 2.21 -19.09 -24.12
CA VAL A 136 1.07 -19.80 -24.70
C VAL A 136 1.27 -20.05 -26.18
N ARG A 137 0.85 -21.23 -26.60
CA ARG A 137 0.70 -21.67 -27.97
C ARG A 137 -0.79 -21.79 -28.24
N VAL A 138 -1.28 -21.17 -29.30
CA VAL A 138 -2.67 -21.26 -29.73
C VAL A 138 -2.69 -22.08 -31.01
N THR A 139 -3.20 -23.30 -30.93
CA THR A 139 -3.31 -24.23 -32.05
C THR A 139 -4.52 -23.89 -32.93
N ALA A 140 -4.75 -24.67 -33.99
CA ALA A 140 -5.91 -24.50 -34.87
C ALA A 140 -7.25 -24.68 -34.13
N GLU A 141 -7.28 -25.40 -33.00
CA GLU A 141 -8.45 -25.51 -32.13
C GLU A 141 -8.78 -24.20 -31.39
N GLY A 142 -7.89 -23.19 -31.44
CA GLY A 142 -8.11 -21.85 -30.86
C GLY A 142 -8.00 -21.79 -29.34
N ALA A 143 -7.77 -22.92 -28.67
CA ALA A 143 -7.51 -22.96 -27.23
C ALA A 143 -6.03 -22.60 -26.95
N PRO A 144 -5.75 -21.73 -25.96
CA PRO A 144 -4.39 -21.48 -25.53
C PRO A 144 -3.87 -22.65 -24.70
N GLU A 145 -2.81 -23.28 -25.19
CA GLU A 145 -2.03 -24.32 -24.51
C GLU A 145 -0.72 -23.73 -23.99
N PRO A 146 -0.18 -24.20 -22.84
CA PRO A 146 1.14 -23.77 -22.38
C PRO A 146 2.24 -24.23 -23.35
N LEU A 147 3.23 -23.37 -23.63
CA LEU A 147 4.42 -23.75 -24.38
C LEU A 147 5.23 -24.79 -23.58
N ASP A 148 5.54 -25.94 -24.19
CA ASP A 148 6.39 -26.98 -23.58
C ASP A 148 7.80 -26.42 -23.28
N GLY A 149 8.07 -26.20 -22.00
CA GLY A 149 9.33 -25.64 -21.52
C GLY A 149 9.19 -25.24 -20.05
N ALA A 150 10.24 -25.50 -19.27
CA ALA A 150 10.26 -25.30 -17.81
C ALA A 150 9.55 -24.00 -17.39
N ALA A 151 8.59 -24.13 -16.46
CA ALA A 151 7.86 -23.00 -15.91
C ALA A 151 8.85 -21.91 -15.50
N ARG A 152 8.73 -20.74 -16.14
CA ARG A 152 9.63 -19.63 -15.92
C ARG A 152 9.56 -19.22 -14.44
N ALA A 153 10.71 -18.90 -13.83
CA ALA A 153 10.70 -18.38 -12.47
C ALA A 153 9.83 -17.12 -12.43
N ILE A 154 8.96 -17.00 -11.43
CA ILE A 154 7.97 -15.91 -11.29
C ILE A 154 8.63 -14.52 -11.39
N ASP A 155 9.90 -14.41 -10.99
CA ASP A 155 10.65 -13.16 -10.97
C ASP A 155 11.52 -12.93 -12.22
N ASP A 156 11.44 -13.79 -13.24
CA ASP A 156 12.34 -13.70 -14.37
C ASP A 156 12.18 -12.40 -15.16
N GLY A 157 13.33 -11.82 -15.49
CA GLY A 157 13.41 -10.59 -16.25
C GLY A 157 13.15 -9.34 -15.42
N LEU A 158 12.70 -9.43 -14.16
CA LEU A 158 12.55 -8.31 -13.25
C LEU A 158 13.89 -7.57 -13.00
N PRO A 159 13.85 -6.27 -12.68
CA PRO A 159 15.05 -5.56 -12.27
C PRO A 159 15.70 -6.20 -11.04
N GLN A 160 17.03 -6.05 -10.90
CA GLN A 160 17.73 -6.52 -9.73
C GLN A 160 17.11 -5.92 -8.46
N ASN A 161 16.91 -6.75 -7.43
CA ASN A 161 16.31 -6.38 -6.14
C ASN A 161 14.85 -5.88 -6.23
N ALA A 162 14.12 -6.19 -7.31
CA ALA A 162 12.72 -5.78 -7.49
C ALA A 162 11.82 -6.15 -6.30
N ARG A 163 11.90 -7.39 -5.84
CA ARG A 163 11.15 -7.90 -4.69
C ARG A 163 11.45 -7.13 -3.40
N ALA A 164 12.72 -6.84 -3.13
CA ALA A 164 13.13 -6.06 -1.97
C ALA A 164 12.61 -4.61 -2.03
N ALA A 165 12.67 -3.98 -3.21
CA ALA A 165 12.14 -2.64 -3.40
C ALA A 165 10.63 -2.58 -3.21
N ALA A 166 9.87 -3.53 -3.79
CA ALA A 166 8.43 -3.64 -3.61
C ALA A 166 8.06 -3.87 -2.13
N SER A 167 8.75 -4.81 -1.47
CA SER A 167 8.60 -5.09 -0.04
C SER A 167 8.78 -3.85 0.84
N ILE A 168 9.90 -3.14 0.68
CA ILE A 168 10.23 -1.96 1.47
C ILE A 168 9.25 -0.81 1.16
N ALA A 169 8.96 -0.56 -0.13
CA ALA A 169 8.03 0.48 -0.54
C ALA A 169 6.63 0.25 0.07
N THR A 170 6.10 -0.97 0.03
CA THR A 170 4.81 -1.34 0.62
C THR A 170 4.80 -1.15 2.13
N ALA A 171 5.83 -1.60 2.84
CA ALA A 171 5.91 -1.45 4.29
C ALA A 171 5.98 0.04 4.72
N LEU A 172 6.82 0.83 4.05
CA LEU A 172 6.96 2.27 4.33
C LEU A 172 5.70 3.05 3.98
N ALA A 173 5.09 2.78 2.82
CA ALA A 173 3.84 3.40 2.42
C ALA A 173 2.72 3.10 3.41
N GLY A 174 2.60 1.85 3.87
CA GLY A 174 1.61 1.44 4.86
C GLY A 174 1.75 2.19 6.18
N LEU A 175 2.98 2.31 6.69
CA LEU A 175 3.25 3.07 7.91
C LEU A 175 2.99 4.57 7.73
N ALA A 176 3.46 5.16 6.63
CA ALA A 176 3.28 6.57 6.34
C ALA A 176 1.80 6.95 6.22
N LEU A 177 1.04 6.18 5.44
CA LEU A 177 -0.39 6.40 5.22
C LEU A 177 -1.21 6.21 6.49
N ALA A 178 -0.92 5.18 7.30
CA ALA A 178 -1.57 5.00 8.59
C ALA A 178 -1.31 6.18 9.53
N LEU A 179 -0.08 6.71 9.59
CA LEU A 179 0.27 7.87 10.41
C LEU A 179 -0.42 9.16 9.94
N ILE A 180 -0.48 9.39 8.63
CA ILE A 180 -1.16 10.55 8.02
C ILE A 180 -2.65 10.48 8.29
N ALA A 181 -3.29 9.34 8.03
CA ALA A 181 -4.71 9.12 8.27
C ALA A 181 -5.06 9.29 9.75
N ALA A 182 -4.25 8.73 10.65
CA ALA A 182 -4.46 8.85 12.08
C ALA A 182 -4.38 10.31 12.57
N ARG A 183 -3.38 11.06 12.07
CA ARG A 183 -3.23 12.49 12.35
C ARG A 183 -4.42 13.30 11.82
N ALA A 184 -4.88 13.00 10.61
CA ALA A 184 -6.02 13.68 9.99
C ALA A 184 -7.34 13.40 10.72
N ALA A 185 -7.51 12.20 11.28
CA ALA A 185 -8.70 11.82 12.04
C ALA A 185 -8.83 12.55 13.38
N LEU A 186 -7.70 12.79 14.08
CA LEU A 186 -7.69 13.37 15.43
C LEU A 186 -7.59 14.90 15.48
N ARG A 187 -6.85 15.55 14.56
CA ARG A 187 -6.57 17.00 14.64
C ARG A 187 -7.67 17.89 14.05
N VAL A 188 -8.91 17.75 14.54
CA VAL A 188 -10.01 18.65 14.17
C VAL A 188 -10.25 19.69 15.26
N SER A 189 -9.59 20.85 15.12
CA SER A 189 -10.05 22.08 15.79
C SER A 189 -11.32 22.55 15.08
N LEU A 190 -12.44 22.57 15.78
CA LEU A 190 -13.75 23.00 15.23
C LEU A 190 -13.82 24.51 14.94
N LEU A 191 -12.76 25.26 15.30
CA LEU A 191 -12.77 26.73 15.23
C LEU A 191 -12.20 27.28 13.91
N ASP A 192 -11.63 26.45 13.03
CA ASP A 192 -11.02 26.94 11.78
C ASP A 192 -11.16 25.97 10.60
N ASP A 193 -12.35 25.94 10.00
CA ASP A 193 -12.69 25.09 8.86
C ASP A 193 -11.78 25.29 7.64
N ARG A 194 -11.24 26.50 7.45
CA ARG A 194 -10.32 26.80 6.35
C ARG A 194 -8.96 26.14 6.57
N ALA A 195 -8.42 26.22 7.80
CA ALA A 195 -7.19 25.51 8.15
C ALA A 195 -7.36 23.99 8.04
N LEU A 196 -8.55 23.46 8.36
CA LEU A 196 -8.87 22.04 8.19
C LEU A 196 -8.88 21.62 6.71
N ARG A 197 -9.59 22.36 5.86
CA ARG A 197 -9.66 22.06 4.42
C ARG A 197 -8.27 22.09 3.80
N ARG A 198 -7.46 23.11 4.14
CA ARG A 198 -6.08 23.23 3.67
C ARG A 198 -5.22 22.04 4.08
N ARG A 199 -5.30 21.57 5.34
CA ARG A 199 -4.53 20.41 5.81
C ARG A 199 -4.93 19.11 5.13
N ARG A 200 -6.24 18.89 4.89
CA ARG A 200 -6.71 17.72 4.13
C ARG A 200 -6.24 17.75 2.69
N VAL A 201 -6.28 18.92 2.05
CA VAL A 201 -5.76 19.12 0.69
C VAL A 201 -4.26 18.84 0.64
N ILE A 202 -3.48 19.36 1.59
CA ILE A 202 -2.03 19.11 1.68
C ILE A 202 -1.76 17.61 1.87
N ALA A 203 -2.41 16.96 2.83
CA ALA A 203 -2.23 15.53 3.07
C ALA A 203 -2.64 14.69 1.84
N GLY A 204 -3.74 15.05 1.17
CA GLY A 204 -4.16 14.42 -0.08
C GLY A 204 -3.14 14.61 -1.20
N ALA A 205 -2.58 15.81 -1.32
CA ALA A 205 -1.52 16.12 -2.29
C ALA A 205 -0.23 15.36 -1.99
N GLU A 206 0.18 15.25 -0.73
CA GLU A 206 1.35 14.46 -0.29
C GLU A 206 1.18 12.97 -0.64
N VAL A 207 0.00 12.41 -0.36
CA VAL A 207 -0.33 11.01 -0.68
C VAL A 207 -0.38 10.78 -2.19
N LEU A 208 -1.02 11.67 -2.93
CA LEU A 208 -1.11 11.60 -4.39
C LEU A 208 0.27 11.70 -5.03
N ALA A 209 1.08 12.67 -4.60
CA ALA A 209 2.46 12.83 -5.07
C ALA A 209 3.29 11.56 -4.77
N CYS A 210 3.20 11.03 -3.55
CA CYS A 210 3.88 9.78 -3.20
C CYS A 210 3.45 8.63 -4.13
N ALA A 211 2.16 8.45 -4.37
CA ALA A 211 1.66 7.41 -5.26
C ALA A 211 2.15 7.57 -6.70
N LEU A 212 2.06 8.79 -7.25
CA LEU A 212 2.52 9.10 -8.61
C LEU A 212 4.03 8.90 -8.77
N PHE A 213 4.85 9.42 -7.86
CA PHE A 213 6.30 9.24 -7.93
C PHE A 213 6.71 7.78 -7.71
N THR A 214 6.01 7.03 -6.85
CA THR A 214 6.27 5.59 -6.66
C THR A 214 5.94 4.82 -7.93
N LEU A 215 4.78 5.11 -8.55
CA LEU A 215 4.39 4.52 -9.83
C LEU A 215 5.42 4.81 -10.91
N VAL A 216 5.80 6.08 -11.08
CA VAL A 216 6.82 6.49 -12.08
C VAL A 216 8.16 5.81 -11.81
N ALA A 217 8.59 5.69 -10.56
CA ALA A 217 9.84 5.02 -10.21
C ALA A 217 9.81 3.52 -10.54
N PHE A 218 8.69 2.84 -10.24
CA PHE A 218 8.52 1.43 -10.63
C PHE A 218 8.46 1.24 -12.14
N GLN A 219 7.80 2.14 -12.88
CA GLN A 219 7.75 2.14 -14.34
C GLN A 219 9.14 2.37 -14.95
N ALA A 220 9.91 3.34 -14.43
CA ALA A 220 11.29 3.58 -14.85
C ALA A 220 12.19 2.38 -14.57
N ALA A 221 11.99 1.69 -13.45
CA ALA A 221 12.68 0.44 -13.16
C ALA A 221 12.25 -0.69 -14.09
N ALA A 222 10.96 -0.83 -14.38
CA ALA A 222 10.43 -1.82 -15.34
C ALA A 222 11.03 -1.62 -16.75
N ALA A 223 11.21 -0.36 -17.16
CA ALA A 223 11.88 0.04 -18.40
C ALA A 223 13.41 -0.06 -18.36
N ARG A 224 14.00 -0.44 -17.21
CA ARG A 224 15.45 -0.50 -16.96
C ARG A 224 16.19 0.84 -17.12
N VAL A 225 15.48 1.96 -16.97
CA VAL A 225 16.05 3.31 -16.99
C VAL A 225 16.56 3.72 -15.61
N ALA A 226 16.01 3.13 -14.54
CA ALA A 226 16.38 3.41 -13.16
C ALA A 226 16.50 2.12 -12.32
N PRO A 227 17.23 2.14 -11.19
CA PRO A 227 17.25 1.01 -10.26
C PRO A 227 15.90 0.88 -9.53
N ALA A 228 15.50 -0.36 -9.22
CA ALA A 228 14.27 -0.64 -8.46
C ALA A 228 14.22 0.06 -7.10
N ALA A 229 15.37 0.25 -6.45
CA ALA A 229 15.49 0.94 -5.17
C ALA A 229 14.98 2.39 -5.20
N LEU A 230 14.90 3.04 -6.36
CA LEU A 230 14.36 4.39 -6.49
C LEU A 230 12.89 4.47 -6.02
N ALA A 231 12.12 3.38 -6.18
CA ALA A 231 10.72 3.31 -5.75
C ALA A 231 10.54 3.37 -4.21
N ILE A 232 11.62 3.21 -3.45
CA ILE A 232 11.62 3.35 -1.98
C ILE A 232 11.60 4.83 -1.57
N ALA A 233 12.14 5.73 -2.40
CA ALA A 233 12.35 7.12 -2.03
C ALA A 233 11.04 7.89 -1.74
N PRO A 234 9.99 7.81 -2.57
CA PRO A 234 8.73 8.51 -2.27
C PRO A 234 8.05 8.08 -0.96
N PRO A 235 7.84 6.77 -0.66
CA PRO A 235 7.24 6.36 0.61
C PRO A 235 8.14 6.63 1.81
N ALA A 236 9.47 6.59 1.66
CA ALA A 236 10.41 7.00 2.70
C ALA A 236 10.29 8.51 3.02
N ALA A 237 10.20 9.36 2.00
CA ALA A 237 9.99 10.79 2.16
C ALA A 237 8.63 11.09 2.80
N LEU A 238 7.56 10.40 2.35
CA LEU A 238 6.23 10.53 2.95
C LEU A 238 6.24 10.12 4.43
N LEU A 239 6.93 9.03 4.78
CA LEU A 239 7.09 8.61 6.17
C LEU A 239 7.85 9.65 6.99
N ALA A 240 8.93 10.22 6.46
CA ALA A 240 9.68 11.27 7.13
C ALA A 240 8.82 12.50 7.40
N ILE A 241 8.04 12.97 6.42
CA ILE A 241 7.08 14.08 6.56
C ILE A 241 6.02 13.75 7.64
N ALA A 242 5.48 12.52 7.60
CA ALA A 242 4.52 12.07 8.60
C ALA A 242 5.10 12.12 10.02
N LEU A 243 6.32 11.60 10.22
CA LEU A 243 7.02 11.58 11.50
C LEU A 243 7.38 12.98 12.01
N LEU A 244 7.84 13.88 11.13
CA LEU A 244 8.10 15.27 11.48
C LEU A 244 6.83 15.96 12.00
N GLY A 245 5.68 15.64 11.43
CA GLY A 245 4.38 16.13 11.90
C GLY A 245 3.96 15.68 13.30
N TYR A 246 4.52 14.58 13.80
CA TYR A 246 4.32 14.10 15.18
C TYR A 246 5.27 14.77 16.18
N ARG A 247 6.42 15.29 15.72
CA ARG A 247 7.45 15.88 16.59
C ARG A 247 7.17 17.32 17.00
N SER A 248 6.31 18.07 16.32
CA SER A 248 6.03 19.47 16.70
C SER A 248 5.43 19.55 18.11
N PRO A 249 6.18 20.05 19.11
CA PRO A 249 5.65 20.34 20.43
C PRO A 249 4.68 21.51 20.28
N ARG A 250 3.45 21.40 20.79
CA ARG A 250 2.66 22.60 21.03
C ARG A 250 3.40 23.39 22.11
N ARG A 251 4.00 24.53 21.74
CA ARG A 251 4.19 25.63 22.69
C ARG A 251 2.81 25.87 23.32
N HIS A 252 2.70 25.61 24.62
CA HIS A 252 1.63 26.19 25.41
C HIS A 252 1.84 27.71 25.32
N GLU A 253 1.11 28.37 24.44
CA GLU A 253 0.81 29.78 24.67
C GLU A 253 -0.23 29.79 25.79
N PRO A 254 0.11 30.30 26.98
CA PRO A 254 -0.89 30.50 28.02
C PRO A 254 -1.93 31.46 27.46
N ALA A 255 -3.21 31.09 27.61
CA ALA A 255 -4.32 31.98 27.32
C ALA A 255 -4.12 33.30 28.08
N ARG A 256 -4.11 34.41 27.34
CA ARG A 256 -4.24 35.76 27.89
C ARG A 256 -5.70 36.16 27.88
#